data_AF-A0A1Q3BH63-F1
#
_entry.id   AF-A0A1Q3BH63-F1
#
_cell.length_a   1.000
_cell.length_b   1.000
_cell.length_c   1.000
_cell.angle_alpha   90.00
_cell.angle_beta   90.00
_cell.angle_gamma   90.00
#
_symmetry.space_group_name_H-M   'P 1'
#
loop_
_entity.id
_entity.type
_entity.pdbx_description
1 polymer ?
#
loop_
_entity_poly.entity_id
_entity_poly.type
_entity_poly.pdbx_seq_one_letter_code
_entity_poly.pdbx_strand_id
1 'polypeptide(L)'
;MVATWDDSDLSSSEESGSDKEVVNFALMALEGYTSEDESENEVNFTFDELQNAYDKLYDEYESSCLKNKSLKKNVISMSKELEVLKSENSKHINEIEYLKDKNSFYLNEIDVLNVSSKLSNDFMEENEKLKIEIDALKKSFSTFSNSSAKLDNLLGLQRCVFDKAGLGFEEMKNVKHFKNFFVKKVEPKIVYNYCGKLGHISTSCIFRNNPCFGKTRKI
;
A
#
# COMPACT_ATOMS: atom_id res chain seq x y z
N MET A 1 -32.94 -29.12 -15.73
CA MET A 1 -32.14 -30.29 -15.31
C MET A 1 -31.91 -30.13 -13.83
N VAL A 2 -32.71 -30.76 -12.94
CA VAL A 2 -32.87 -32.21 -12.66
C VAL A 2 -31.50 -32.81 -12.30
N ALA A 3 -31.22 -33.33 -11.11
CA ALA A 3 -31.97 -33.41 -9.84
C ALA A 3 -30.97 -33.47 -8.68
N THR A 4 -31.30 -32.81 -7.58
CA THR A 4 -30.96 -33.20 -6.20
C THR A 4 -31.45 -34.64 -5.95
N TRP A 5 -30.80 -35.41 -5.07
CA TRP A 5 -31.45 -36.07 -3.92
C TRP A 5 -30.41 -36.75 -3.05
N ASP A 6 -30.53 -36.43 -1.78
CA ASP A 6 -29.72 -36.82 -0.64
C ASP A 6 -30.58 -37.71 0.26
N ASP A 7 -29.90 -38.59 0.99
CA ASP A 7 -30.30 -39.29 2.22
C ASP A 7 -31.61 -40.11 2.28
N SER A 8 -31.48 -41.42 2.53
CA SER A 8 -31.70 -41.96 3.89
C SER A 8 -31.75 -43.50 3.91
N ASP A 9 -31.09 -44.02 4.93
CA ASP A 9 -30.93 -45.42 5.30
C ASP A 9 -32.13 -45.99 6.09
N LEU A 10 -32.25 -47.33 6.04
CA LEU A 10 -32.94 -48.26 6.98
C LEU A 10 -34.47 -48.41 6.92
N SER A 11 -34.96 -49.57 6.42
CA SER A 11 -35.59 -50.56 7.31
C SER A 11 -35.93 -51.90 6.64
N SER A 12 -35.71 -52.94 7.45
CA SER A 12 -36.01 -54.37 7.34
C SER A 12 -37.35 -54.72 6.69
N SER A 13 -37.35 -55.76 5.83
CA SER A 13 -38.47 -56.69 5.72
C SER A 13 -37.97 -58.14 5.82
N GLU A 14 -37.98 -58.68 7.04
CA GLU A 14 -38.13 -60.12 7.26
C GLU A 14 -39.58 -60.51 6.91
N GLU A 15 -39.81 -61.29 5.85
CA GLU A 15 -40.63 -62.51 5.92
C GLU A 15 -40.64 -63.28 4.58
N SER A 16 -40.15 -64.51 4.66
CA SER A 16 -40.67 -65.71 3.99
C SER A 16 -41.04 -65.66 2.50
N GLY A 17 -40.16 -66.21 1.68
CA GLY A 17 -40.46 -66.65 0.31
C GLY A 17 -39.38 -67.61 -0.16
N SER A 18 -39.51 -68.89 0.23
CA SER A 18 -38.57 -69.95 -0.07
C SER A 18 -38.64 -70.40 -1.53
N ASP A 19 -38.12 -69.63 -2.48
CA ASP A 19 -37.97 -70.11 -3.85
C ASP A 19 -36.51 -70.51 -4.08
N LYS A 20 -36.25 -71.78 -3.74
CA LYS A 20 -35.08 -72.51 -4.21
C LYS A 20 -34.99 -72.34 -5.71
N GLU A 21 -33.92 -71.71 -6.20
CA GLU A 21 -33.54 -71.78 -7.61
C GLU A 21 -33.29 -73.24 -7.98
N VAL A 22 -34.34 -73.90 -8.45
CA VAL A 22 -34.26 -75.22 -9.06
C VAL A 22 -33.66 -75.03 -10.44
N VAL A 23 -32.35 -75.31 -10.55
CA VAL A 23 -31.66 -75.43 -11.83
C VAL A 23 -32.36 -76.52 -12.64
N ASN A 24 -33.05 -76.11 -13.70
CA ASN A 24 -33.90 -76.97 -14.51
C ASN A 24 -33.05 -77.84 -15.45
N PHE A 25 -32.45 -78.91 -14.92
CA PHE A 25 -31.70 -79.93 -15.70
C PHE A 25 -32.60 -80.75 -16.65
N ALA A 26 -33.93 -80.62 -16.54
CA ALA A 26 -34.91 -81.46 -17.22
C ALA A 26 -35.25 -81.04 -18.67
N LEU A 27 -34.62 -79.99 -19.23
CA LEU A 27 -34.86 -79.58 -20.62
C LEU A 27 -33.88 -80.18 -21.65
N MET A 28 -32.86 -80.93 -21.21
CA MET A 28 -31.92 -81.61 -22.14
C MET A 28 -32.27 -83.06 -22.43
N ALA A 29 -33.33 -83.59 -21.84
CA ALA A 29 -33.77 -84.96 -22.10
C ALA A 29 -35.09 -84.94 -22.88
N LEU A 30 -34.98 -85.28 -24.16
CA LEU A 30 -36.05 -85.85 -24.99
C LEU A 30 -36.97 -84.85 -25.73
N GLU A 31 -36.50 -84.32 -26.87
CA GLU A 31 -37.41 -83.95 -27.95
C GLU A 31 -36.80 -84.29 -29.32
N GLY A 32 -37.42 -85.25 -30.01
CA GLY A 32 -37.44 -85.29 -31.48
C GLY A 32 -36.54 -86.31 -32.19
N TYR A 33 -36.93 -87.59 -32.19
CA TYR A 33 -36.62 -88.45 -33.34
C TYR A 33 -37.47 -87.99 -34.53
N THR A 34 -36.88 -87.38 -35.57
CA THR A 34 -37.39 -87.45 -36.98
C THR A 34 -36.42 -86.83 -38.00
N SER A 35 -35.90 -87.74 -38.86
CA SER A 35 -35.53 -87.63 -40.29
C SER A 35 -34.39 -86.72 -40.77
N GLU A 36 -33.27 -87.39 -41.08
CA GLU A 36 -32.60 -87.41 -42.39
C GLU A 36 -32.52 -86.08 -43.16
N ASP A 37 -31.46 -85.32 -42.86
CA ASP A 37 -30.65 -84.62 -43.87
C ASP A 37 -29.19 -84.65 -43.37
N GLU A 38 -28.62 -85.86 -43.39
CA GLU A 38 -27.21 -86.14 -43.14
C GLU A 38 -26.39 -85.69 -44.36
N SER A 39 -26.11 -84.40 -44.46
CA SER A 39 -25.09 -83.90 -45.39
C SER A 39 -23.92 -83.30 -44.61
N GLU A 40 -23.03 -84.21 -44.22
CA GLU A 40 -21.57 -84.04 -44.13
C GLU A 40 -21.06 -82.81 -43.38
N ASN A 41 -21.21 -82.81 -42.05
CA ASN A 41 -20.18 -82.26 -41.16
C ASN A 41 -20.29 -82.81 -39.73
N GLU A 42 -20.77 -84.06 -39.58
CA GLU A 42 -20.71 -84.76 -38.31
C GLU A 42 -19.26 -85.22 -38.11
N VAL A 43 -18.45 -84.32 -37.52
CA VAL A 43 -17.06 -84.60 -37.18
C VAL A 43 -17.07 -85.64 -36.07
N ASN A 44 -16.96 -86.91 -36.47
CA ASN A 44 -16.87 -88.05 -35.55
C ASN A 44 -15.50 -88.03 -34.86
N PHE A 45 -15.40 -87.27 -33.77
CA PHE A 45 -14.21 -87.30 -32.91
C PHE A 45 -14.04 -88.68 -32.30
N THR A 46 -12.81 -89.17 -32.34
CA THR A 46 -12.45 -90.37 -31.59
C THR A 46 -12.39 -90.06 -30.09
N PHE A 47 -12.68 -91.05 -29.24
CA PHE A 47 -12.60 -90.89 -27.79
C PHE A 47 -11.23 -90.36 -27.33
N ASP A 48 -10.15 -90.85 -27.95
CA ASP A 48 -8.78 -90.41 -27.66
C ASP A 48 -8.53 -88.94 -28.02
N GLU A 49 -9.12 -88.43 -29.12
CA GLU A 49 -9.03 -87.00 -29.47
C GLU A 49 -9.77 -86.12 -28.45
N LEU A 50 -10.95 -86.57 -28.00
CA LEU A 50 -11.73 -85.86 -27.00
C LEU A 50 -11.02 -85.82 -25.64
N GLN A 51 -10.45 -86.95 -25.22
CA GLN A 51 -9.68 -87.06 -23.98
C GLN A 51 -8.45 -86.15 -24.01
N ASN A 52 -7.69 -86.16 -25.10
CA ASN A 52 -6.50 -85.32 -25.26
C ASN A 52 -6.85 -83.82 -25.28
N ALA A 53 -7.99 -83.44 -25.88
CA ALA A 53 -8.48 -82.06 -25.82
C ALA A 53 -8.89 -81.65 -24.40
N TYR A 54 -9.55 -82.53 -23.66
CA TYR A 54 -9.92 -82.30 -22.26
C TYR A 54 -8.69 -82.12 -21.36
N ASP A 55 -7.69 -82.99 -21.49
CA ASP A 55 -6.47 -82.92 -20.67
C ASP A 55 -5.73 -81.60 -20.91
N LYS A 56 -5.60 -81.16 -22.17
CA LYS A 56 -5.02 -79.84 -22.51
C LYS A 56 -5.82 -78.68 -21.91
N LEU A 57 -7.14 -78.74 -21.99
CA LEU A 57 -8.02 -77.73 -21.39
C LEU A 57 -7.83 -77.67 -19.87
N TYR A 58 -7.71 -78.83 -19.23
CA TYR A 58 -7.50 -78.93 -17.79
C TYR A 58 -6.14 -78.35 -17.36
N ASP A 59 -5.06 -78.65 -18.09
CA ASP A 59 -3.73 -78.07 -17.85
C ASP A 59 -3.74 -76.53 -17.98
N GLU A 60 -4.42 -76.01 -19.01
CA GLU A 60 -4.61 -74.57 -19.20
C GLU A 60 -5.42 -73.94 -18.06
N TYR A 61 -6.48 -74.61 -17.62
CA TYR A 61 -7.30 -74.17 -16.48
C TYR A 61 -6.50 -74.13 -15.19
N GLU A 62 -5.71 -75.17 -14.88
CA GLU A 62 -4.87 -75.22 -13.69
C GLU A 62 -3.82 -74.10 -13.72
N SER A 63 -3.15 -73.90 -14.87
CA SER A 63 -2.22 -72.79 -15.10
C SER A 63 -2.88 -71.42 -14.88
N SER A 64 -4.10 -71.24 -15.39
CA SER A 64 -4.89 -70.02 -15.19
C SER A 64 -5.26 -69.79 -13.73
N CYS A 65 -5.64 -70.84 -13.00
CA CYS A 65 -5.94 -70.78 -11.57
C CYS A 65 -4.73 -70.33 -10.74
N LEU A 66 -3.54 -70.84 -11.03
CA LEU A 66 -2.30 -70.44 -10.37
C LEU A 66 -1.98 -68.96 -10.63
N LYS A 67 -2.13 -68.50 -11.87
CA LYS A 67 -1.95 -67.08 -12.25
C LYS A 67 -2.94 -66.19 -11.48
N ASN A 68 -4.22 -66.56 -11.41
CA ASN A 68 -5.24 -65.81 -10.68
C ASN A 68 -4.91 -65.70 -9.18
N LYS A 69 -4.42 -66.79 -8.56
CA LYS A 69 -3.97 -66.78 -7.16
C LYS A 69 -2.81 -65.80 -6.94
N SER A 70 -1.86 -65.71 -7.88
CA SER A 70 -0.76 -64.75 -7.82
C SER A 70 -1.26 -63.30 -7.97
N LEU A 71 -2.13 -63.05 -8.97
CA LEU A 71 -2.73 -61.73 -9.18
C LEU A 71 -3.51 -61.23 -7.96
N LYS A 72 -4.30 -62.08 -7.31
CA LYS A 72 -5.00 -61.73 -6.07
C LYS A 72 -4.06 -61.25 -4.96
N LYS A 73 -2.89 -61.88 -4.81
CA LYS A 73 -1.88 -61.44 -3.84
C LYS A 73 -1.31 -60.07 -4.21
N ASN A 74 -1.02 -59.84 -5.49
CA ASN A 74 -0.50 -58.57 -5.96
C ASN A 74 -1.51 -57.43 -5.75
N VAL A 75 -2.79 -57.68 -6.04
CA VAL A 75 -3.87 -56.70 -5.79
C VAL A 75 -3.94 -56.31 -4.31
N ILE A 76 -3.85 -57.28 -3.39
CA ILE A 76 -3.85 -57.00 -1.95
C ILE A 76 -2.61 -56.19 -1.55
N SER A 77 -1.42 -56.51 -2.10
CA SER A 77 -0.19 -55.77 -1.84
C SER A 77 -0.30 -54.32 -2.31
N MET A 78 -0.71 -54.11 -3.56
CA MET A 78 -0.88 -52.78 -4.14
C MET A 78 -1.94 -51.94 -3.41
N SER A 79 -3.02 -52.58 -2.93
CA SER A 79 -4.04 -51.88 -2.15
C SER A 79 -3.49 -51.34 -0.82
N LYS A 80 -2.59 -52.07 -0.16
CA LYS A 80 -1.93 -51.62 1.08
C LYS A 80 -0.97 -50.46 0.80
N GLU A 81 -0.18 -50.55 -0.26
CA GLU A 81 0.72 -49.47 -0.69
C GLU A 81 -0.05 -48.19 -1.02
N LEU A 82 -1.19 -48.31 -1.70
CA LEU A 82 -2.09 -47.18 -1.97
C LEU A 82 -2.62 -46.52 -0.70
N GLU A 83 -2.97 -47.30 0.31
CA GLU A 83 -3.45 -46.77 1.59
C GLU A 83 -2.36 -45.98 2.33
N VAL A 84 -1.13 -46.50 2.33
CA VAL A 84 0.04 -45.80 2.89
C VAL A 84 0.28 -44.48 2.16
N LEU A 85 0.36 -44.51 0.82
CA LEU A 85 0.57 -43.32 0.00
C LEU A 85 -0.54 -42.28 0.19
N LYS A 86 -1.80 -42.72 0.33
CA LYS A 86 -2.92 -41.82 0.61
C LYS A 86 -2.75 -41.11 1.95
N SER A 87 -2.27 -41.82 2.98
CA SER A 87 -2.00 -41.25 4.30
C SER A 87 -0.84 -40.24 4.27
N GLU A 88 0.23 -40.53 3.51
CA GLU A 88 1.37 -39.61 3.34
C GLU A 88 0.96 -38.37 2.55
N ASN A 89 0.20 -38.54 1.47
CA ASN A 89 -0.28 -37.43 0.66
C ASN A 89 -1.20 -36.49 1.48
N SER A 90 -2.02 -37.05 2.37
CA SER A 90 -2.81 -36.24 3.32
C SER A 90 -1.94 -35.42 4.28
N LYS A 91 -0.81 -35.96 4.77
CA LYS A 91 0.13 -35.20 5.60
C LYS A 91 0.77 -34.05 4.83
N HIS A 92 1.20 -34.30 3.59
CA HIS A 92 1.78 -33.26 2.73
C HIS A 92 0.78 -32.15 2.39
N ILE A 93 -0.48 -32.49 2.13
CA ILE A 93 -1.53 -31.49 1.91
C ILE A 93 -1.69 -30.57 3.12
N ASN A 94 -1.73 -31.14 4.33
CA ASN A 94 -1.84 -30.36 5.57
C ASN A 94 -0.60 -29.46 5.79
N GLU A 95 0.59 -29.95 5.46
CA GLU A 95 1.83 -29.17 5.55
C GLU A 95 1.84 -28.00 4.55
N ILE A 96 1.36 -28.23 3.31
CA ILE A 96 1.20 -27.19 2.29
C ILE A 96 0.22 -26.11 2.77
N GLU A 97 -0.90 -26.50 3.37
CA GLU A 97 -1.89 -25.56 3.90
C GLU A 97 -1.30 -24.71 5.05
N TYR A 98 -0.61 -25.36 6.01
CA TYR A 98 0.11 -24.67 7.07
C TYR A 98 1.15 -23.67 6.54
N LEU A 99 1.95 -24.06 5.55
CA LEU A 99 2.94 -23.18 4.94
C LEU A 99 2.30 -22.02 4.17
N LYS A 100 1.15 -22.26 3.53
CA LYS A 100 0.39 -21.22 2.84
C LYS A 100 -0.12 -20.16 3.82
N ASP A 101 -0.66 -20.58 4.95
CA ASP A 101 -1.12 -19.67 6.00
C ASP A 101 0.05 -18.88 6.60
N LYS A 102 1.18 -19.55 6.82
CA LYS A 102 2.41 -18.89 7.30
C LYS A 102 2.93 -17.85 6.30
N ASN A 103 2.90 -18.15 5.01
CA ASN A 103 3.29 -17.20 3.97
C ASN A 103 2.35 -15.99 3.90
N SER A 104 1.05 -16.22 4.09
CA SER A 104 0.06 -15.13 4.18
C SER A 104 0.37 -14.17 5.34
N PHE A 105 0.77 -14.71 6.50
CA PHE A 105 1.21 -13.91 7.64
C PHE A 105 2.44 -13.05 7.31
N TYR A 106 3.49 -13.65 6.71
CA TYR A 106 4.69 -12.89 6.37
C TYR A 106 4.48 -11.83 5.29
N LEU A 107 3.57 -12.06 4.33
CA LEU A 107 3.18 -11.04 3.36
C LEU A 107 2.60 -9.79 4.04
N ASN A 108 1.72 -9.98 5.03
CA ASN A 108 1.16 -8.87 5.80
C ASN A 108 2.25 -8.12 6.58
N GLU A 109 3.21 -8.83 7.17
CA GLU A 109 4.33 -8.22 7.89
C GLU A 109 5.21 -7.37 6.96
N ILE A 110 5.48 -7.87 5.74
CA ILE A 110 6.22 -7.12 4.71
C ILE A 110 5.46 -5.85 4.31
N ASP A 111 4.14 -5.91 4.13
CA ASP A 111 3.33 -4.75 3.80
C ASP A 111 3.36 -3.69 4.90
N VAL A 112 3.28 -4.09 6.17
CA VAL A 112 3.41 -3.17 7.32
C VAL A 112 4.79 -2.52 7.34
N LEU A 113 5.86 -3.30 7.12
CA LEU A 113 7.23 -2.78 7.04
C LEU A 113 7.41 -1.80 5.88
N ASN A 114 6.82 -2.07 4.73
CA ASN A 114 6.86 -1.18 3.57
C ASN A 114 6.17 0.16 3.86
N VAL A 115 4.98 0.13 4.47
CA VAL A 115 4.28 1.35 4.89
C VAL A 115 5.10 2.14 5.92
N SER A 116 5.68 1.45 6.91
CA SER A 116 6.53 2.06 7.93
C SER A 116 7.78 2.71 7.33
N SER A 117 8.45 2.01 6.39
CA SER A 117 9.62 2.54 5.70
C SER A 117 9.29 3.78 4.86
N LYS A 118 8.16 3.77 4.14
CA LYS A 118 7.69 4.93 3.40
C LYS A 118 7.44 6.12 4.32
N LEU A 119 6.72 5.91 5.43
CA LEU A 119 6.45 6.95 6.41
C LEU A 119 7.75 7.52 7.01
N SER A 120 8.73 6.66 7.28
CA SER A 120 10.05 7.09 7.77
C SER A 120 10.77 7.99 6.77
N ASN A 121 10.69 7.68 5.47
CA ASN A 121 11.29 8.53 4.43
C ASN A 121 10.59 9.88 4.35
N ASP A 122 9.26 9.89 4.39
CA ASP A 122 8.46 11.13 4.37
C ASP A 122 8.84 12.05 5.55
N PHE A 123 9.00 11.49 6.75
CA PHE A 123 9.46 12.24 7.93
C PHE A 123 10.90 12.77 7.79
N MET A 124 11.79 12.02 7.14
CA MET A 124 13.16 12.48 6.89
C MET A 124 13.18 13.68 5.96
N GLU A 125 12.42 13.64 4.86
CA GLU A 125 12.29 14.77 3.94
C GLU A 125 11.69 16.01 4.60
N GLU A 126 10.66 15.84 5.44
CA GLU A 126 10.06 16.95 6.18
C GLU A 126 11.06 17.58 7.17
N ASN A 127 11.83 16.76 7.89
CA ASN A 127 12.86 17.24 8.81
C ASN A 127 13.97 18.03 8.09
N GLU A 128 14.37 17.61 6.90
CA GLU A 128 15.34 18.36 6.09
C GLU A 128 14.79 19.73 5.69
N LYS A 129 13.52 19.81 5.26
CA LYS A 129 12.84 21.09 4.95
C LYS A 129 12.79 22.01 6.16
N LEU A 130 12.35 21.49 7.31
CA LEU A 130 12.27 22.24 8.56
C LEU A 130 13.65 22.77 8.99
N LYS A 131 14.72 21.99 8.79
CA LYS A 131 16.08 22.43 9.11
C LYS A 131 16.52 23.63 8.26
N ILE A 132 16.20 23.61 6.97
CA ILE A 132 16.46 24.74 6.06
C ILE A 132 15.67 25.98 6.49
N GLU A 133 14.39 25.82 6.84
CA GLU A 133 13.55 26.91 7.33
C GLU A 133 14.07 27.52 8.63
N ILE A 134 14.51 26.69 9.58
CA ILE A 134 15.12 27.12 10.84
C ILE A 134 16.38 27.95 10.58
N ASP A 135 17.25 27.50 9.67
CA ASP A 135 18.48 28.24 9.33
C ASP A 135 18.17 29.60 8.70
N ALA A 136 17.17 29.66 7.82
CA ALA A 136 16.68 30.90 7.23
C ALA A 136 16.10 31.86 8.29
N LEU A 137 15.23 31.33 9.18
CA LEU A 137 14.65 32.08 10.30
C LEU A 137 15.73 32.61 11.23
N LYS A 138 16.71 31.80 11.60
CA LYS A 138 17.82 32.20 12.47
C LYS A 138 18.63 33.35 11.88
N LYS A 139 18.85 33.35 10.56
CA LYS A 139 19.50 34.45 9.85
C LYS A 139 18.67 35.73 9.91
N SER A 140 17.37 35.66 9.64
CA SER A 140 16.45 36.81 9.76
C SER A 140 16.34 37.35 11.20
N PHE A 141 16.36 36.46 12.19
CA PHE A 141 16.32 36.86 13.60
C PHE A 141 17.60 37.57 14.01
N SER A 142 18.77 37.12 13.54
CA SER A 142 20.05 37.79 13.79
C SER A 142 20.05 39.21 13.20
N THR A 143 19.57 39.40 11.96
CA THR A 143 19.49 40.74 11.36
C THR A 143 18.50 41.64 12.09
N PHE A 144 17.34 41.10 12.50
CA PHE A 144 16.35 41.82 13.31
C PHE A 144 16.88 42.21 14.70
N SER A 145 17.57 41.30 15.40
CA SER A 145 18.17 41.58 16.70
C SER A 145 19.25 42.68 16.59
N ASN A 146 20.08 42.62 15.55
CA ASN A 146 21.09 43.65 15.27
C ASN A 146 20.46 45.02 14.95
N SER A 147 19.34 45.06 14.22
CA SER A 147 18.63 46.32 13.96
C SER A 147 17.93 46.86 15.20
N SER A 148 17.34 45.99 16.03
CA SER A 148 16.73 46.35 17.32
C SER A 148 17.75 47.01 18.24
N ALA A 149 18.92 46.40 18.42
CA ALA A 149 19.98 46.99 19.27
C ALA A 149 20.45 48.36 18.76
N LYS A 150 20.54 48.56 17.44
CA LYS A 150 20.85 49.88 16.85
C LYS A 150 19.74 50.89 17.13
N LEU A 151 18.48 50.49 17.04
CA LEU A 151 17.33 51.34 17.35
C LEU A 151 17.31 51.71 18.85
N ASP A 152 17.53 50.75 19.73
CA ASP A 152 17.59 50.98 21.18
C ASP A 152 18.71 51.95 21.55
N ASN A 153 19.89 51.82 20.92
CA ASN A 153 20.99 52.77 21.09
C ASN A 153 20.60 54.18 20.60
N LEU A 154 19.93 54.29 19.44
CA LEU A 154 19.48 55.58 18.91
C LEU A 154 18.44 56.25 19.83
N LEU A 155 17.44 55.49 20.29
CA LEU A 155 16.39 55.98 21.19
C LEU A 155 16.95 56.30 22.58
N GLY A 156 17.91 55.52 23.07
CA GLY A 156 18.65 55.79 24.30
C GLY A 156 19.41 57.11 24.26
N LEU A 157 20.03 57.44 23.11
CA LEU A 157 20.67 58.75 22.88
C LEU A 157 19.65 59.89 22.74
N GLN A 158 18.49 59.62 22.14
CA GLN A 158 17.40 60.60 21.99
C GLN A 158 16.69 60.92 23.32
N ARG A 159 16.83 60.09 24.35
CA ARG A 159 16.54 60.46 25.75
C ARG A 159 17.56 61.46 26.31
N CYS A 160 18.02 62.41 25.49
CA CYS A 160 18.43 63.71 26.00
C CYS A 160 17.25 64.24 26.79
N VAL A 161 17.38 64.14 28.11
CA VAL A 161 16.52 64.83 29.04
C VAL A 161 16.85 66.31 28.83
N PHE A 162 16.11 66.95 27.92
CA PHE A 162 16.06 68.40 27.88
C PHE A 162 15.43 68.84 29.20
N ASP A 163 15.92 69.94 29.75
CA ASP A 163 15.23 70.61 30.83
C ASP A 163 13.79 70.93 30.39
N LYS A 164 12.83 70.18 30.93
CA LYS A 164 11.40 70.32 30.62
C LYS A 164 10.74 71.39 31.48
N ALA A 165 11.50 72.11 32.31
CA ALA A 165 10.97 73.19 33.15
C ALA A 165 10.22 74.26 32.34
N GLY A 166 10.64 74.52 31.09
CA GLY A 166 9.95 75.45 30.18
C GLY A 166 8.60 74.99 29.62
N LEU A 167 8.20 73.73 29.86
CA LEU A 167 6.92 73.14 29.43
C LEU A 167 6.01 72.76 30.62
N GLY A 168 6.33 73.21 31.84
CA GLY A 168 5.50 73.00 33.03
C GLY A 168 5.78 71.71 33.82
N PHE A 169 6.91 71.04 33.57
CA PHE A 169 7.37 69.90 34.38
C PHE A 169 8.34 70.33 35.48
N GLU A 170 8.42 69.57 36.57
CA GLU A 170 9.38 69.81 37.65
C GLU A 170 10.83 69.59 37.21
N GLU A 171 11.72 70.44 37.71
CA GLU A 171 13.13 70.49 37.35
C GLU A 171 13.87 69.24 37.86
N MET A 172 14.41 68.43 36.95
CA MET A 172 15.08 67.17 37.29
C MET A 172 16.52 67.41 37.74
N LYS A 173 16.81 67.22 39.04
CA LYS A 173 18.08 67.58 39.70
C LYS A 173 19.37 66.88 39.19
N ASN A 174 19.28 65.79 38.42
CA ASN A 174 20.42 64.92 38.08
C ASN A 174 20.61 64.66 36.58
N VAL A 175 20.38 65.66 35.73
CA VAL A 175 20.44 65.47 34.27
C VAL A 175 21.77 65.93 33.69
N LYS A 176 22.54 64.98 33.11
CA LYS A 176 23.71 65.30 32.28
C LYS A 176 23.24 65.93 30.97
N HIS A 177 23.37 67.25 30.88
CA HIS A 177 23.07 68.01 29.67
C HIS A 177 24.17 67.76 28.64
N PHE A 178 23.84 67.05 27.57
CA PHE A 178 24.74 66.90 26.43
C PHE A 178 24.72 68.17 25.57
N LYS A 179 25.88 68.52 24.99
CA LYS A 179 26.03 69.68 24.11
C LYS A 179 25.18 69.46 22.85
N ASN A 180 24.19 70.33 22.60
CA ASN A 180 23.31 70.25 21.44
C ASN A 180 24.11 70.16 20.12
N PHE A 181 23.97 69.05 19.40
CA PHE A 181 24.58 68.84 18.07
C PHE A 181 23.72 69.42 16.93
N PHE A 182 22.56 70.00 17.24
CA PHE A 182 21.73 70.68 16.23
C PHE A 182 22.41 71.98 15.80
N VAL A 183 22.95 71.98 14.59
CA VAL A 183 23.46 73.18 13.92
C VAL A 183 22.29 74.16 13.77
N LYS A 184 22.41 75.37 14.36
CA LYS A 184 21.45 76.45 14.12
C LYS A 184 21.36 76.69 12.61
N LYS A 185 20.14 76.58 12.07
CA LYS A 185 19.86 76.85 10.65
C LYS A 185 20.39 78.25 10.34
N VAL A 186 21.36 78.37 9.42
CA VAL A 186 21.78 79.68 8.92
C VAL A 186 20.60 80.23 8.12
N GLU A 187 19.96 81.28 8.63
CA GLU A 187 18.87 81.95 7.93
C GLU A 187 19.41 82.44 6.57
N PRO A 188 18.85 81.97 5.44
CA PRO A 188 19.26 82.49 4.15
C PRO A 188 18.92 83.98 4.11
N LYS A 189 19.94 84.83 3.99
CA LYS A 189 19.76 86.26 3.71
C LYS A 189 19.15 86.40 2.32
N ILE A 190 17.82 86.47 2.25
CA ILE A 190 17.10 86.67 0.99
C ILE A 190 17.44 88.08 0.49
N VAL A 191 18.32 88.15 -0.51
CA VAL A 191 18.60 89.37 -1.30
C VAL A 191 17.56 89.42 -2.42
N TYR A 192 16.75 90.47 -2.47
CA TYR A 192 15.83 90.66 -3.59
C TYR A 192 16.49 91.52 -4.68
N ASN A 193 16.75 90.92 -5.85
CA ASN A 193 17.49 91.51 -6.96
C ASN A 193 16.87 92.78 -7.56
N TYR A 194 15.59 93.08 -7.30
CA TYR A 194 14.95 94.26 -7.87
C TYR A 194 15.41 95.57 -7.21
N CYS A 195 15.62 95.61 -5.89
CA CYS A 195 16.02 96.83 -5.18
C CYS A 195 17.36 96.72 -4.44
N GLY A 196 17.98 95.54 -4.40
CA GLY A 196 19.29 95.33 -3.76
C GLY A 196 19.29 95.44 -2.23
N LYS A 197 18.12 95.61 -1.59
CA LYS A 197 17.98 95.61 -0.13
C LYS A 197 17.66 94.20 0.37
N LEU A 198 18.28 93.83 1.49
CA LEU A 198 18.08 92.57 2.19
C LEU A 198 16.78 92.57 3.01
N GLY A 199 16.22 91.38 3.25
CA GLY A 199 15.28 91.14 4.35
C GLY A 199 13.80 91.40 4.07
N HIS A 200 13.36 91.43 2.81
CA HIS A 200 11.95 91.56 2.47
C HIS A 200 11.58 90.73 1.23
N ILE A 201 10.30 90.38 1.12
CA ILE A 201 9.75 89.54 0.05
C ILE A 201 9.31 90.46 -1.10
N SER A 202 9.26 89.94 -2.33
CA SER A 202 8.97 90.74 -3.53
C SER A 202 7.68 91.58 -3.44
N THR A 203 6.66 91.08 -2.74
CA THR A 203 5.35 91.74 -2.58
C THR A 203 5.39 92.94 -1.63
N SER A 204 6.38 93.03 -0.74
CA SER A 204 6.57 94.16 0.17
C SER A 204 7.62 95.15 -0.34
N CYS A 205 8.09 95.00 -1.60
CA CYS A 205 9.08 95.88 -2.19
C CYS A 205 8.43 97.17 -2.70
N ILE A 206 8.69 98.28 -2.00
CA ILE A 206 8.14 99.61 -2.33
C ILE A 206 8.46 100.04 -3.76
N PHE A 207 9.67 99.72 -4.25
CA PHE A 207 10.11 100.04 -5.60
C PHE A 207 9.35 99.27 -6.69
N ARG A 208 8.79 98.09 -6.38
CA ARG A 208 7.98 97.30 -7.32
C ARG A 208 6.52 97.77 -7.33
N ASN A 209 5.99 98.15 -6.17
CA ASN A 209 4.56 98.44 -6.01
C ASN A 209 4.19 99.89 -6.36
N ASN A 210 5.16 100.80 -6.43
CA ASN A 210 4.91 102.19 -6.84
C ASN A 210 5.61 102.50 -8.18
N PRO A 211 4.88 102.69 -9.29
CA PRO A 211 5.45 102.99 -10.61
C PRO A 211 6.18 104.35 -10.65
N CYS A 212 5.93 105.24 -9.69
CA CYS A 212 6.57 106.56 -9.59
C CYS A 212 8.06 106.50 -9.20
N PHE A 213 8.57 105.34 -8.74
CA PHE A 213 9.99 105.13 -8.39
C PHE A 213 10.75 104.32 -9.45
N GLY A 214 10.24 104.27 -10.69
CA GLY A 214 10.85 103.56 -11.80
C GLY A 214 12.33 103.88 -11.98
N LYS A 215 13.18 102.85 -11.84
CA LYS A 215 14.64 102.94 -12.01
C LYS A 215 14.99 103.37 -13.44
N THR A 216 15.63 104.53 -13.59
CA THR A 216 16.58 104.77 -14.68
C THR A 216 17.74 103.79 -14.53
N ARG A 217 17.70 102.71 -15.32
CA ARG A 217 18.79 101.75 -15.46
C ARG A 217 19.87 102.38 -16.36
N LYS A 218 21.01 102.79 -15.79
CA LYS A 218 22.26 102.87 -16.57
C LYS A 218 22.98 101.53 -16.41
N ILE A 219 23.42 100.98 -17.55
CA ILE A 219 24.27 99.79 -17.68
C ILE A 219 25.55 100.01 -16.90
#